data_AF-A0A0Q5YTQ0-F1
#
_entry.id   AF-A0A0Q5YTQ0-F1
#
_cell.length_a   1.000
_cell.length_b   1.000
_cell.length_c   1.000
_cell.angle_alpha   90.00
_cell.angle_beta   90.00
_cell.angle_gamma   90.00
#
_symmetry.space_group_name_H-M   'P 1'
#
loop_
_entity.id
_entity.type
_entity.pdbx_description
1 polymer ?
#
loop_
_entity_poly.entity_id
_entity_poly.type
_entity_poly.pdbx_seq_one_letter_code
_entity_poly.pdbx_strand_id
1 'polypeptide(L)'
;MEAALEAHLAALAALDRIEDLVVTAHGYPRVPLPKRRGTPDYAADAATITRRLGTGLTARRLTAELRRRQAAFLQAAAAAGLGTARAQEARTARELSEAASHLLLAPTEAHADLALKLTVLIAAGEATADDALAFPWLYLRALHADLCGAQQTAPHR
;
A
#
# COMPACT_ATOMS: atom_id res chain seq x y z
N MET A 1 5.84 19.43 11.60
CA MET A 1 5.53 18.86 10.27
C MET A 1 6.43 17.67 9.99
N GLU A 2 7.75 17.89 9.91
CA GLU A 2 8.75 16.83 9.63
C GLU A 2 8.59 15.64 10.56
N ALA A 3 8.50 15.85 11.88
CA ALA A 3 8.28 14.77 12.83
C ALA A 3 6.97 13.97 12.59
N ALA A 4 5.89 14.62 12.13
CA ALA A 4 4.62 13.94 11.84
C ALA A 4 4.71 13.13 10.53
N LEU A 5 5.42 13.68 9.53
CA LEU A 5 5.71 13.00 8.28
C LEU A 5 6.61 11.77 8.52
N GLU A 6 7.69 11.93 9.29
CA GLU A 6 8.59 10.84 9.68
C GLU A 6 7.86 9.74 10.43
N ALA A 7 7.00 10.10 11.40
CA ALA A 7 6.19 9.14 12.13
C ALA A 7 5.25 8.34 11.20
N HIS A 8 4.63 9.01 10.23
CA HIS A 8 3.74 8.36 9.27
C HIS A 8 4.50 7.43 8.30
N LEU A 9 5.63 7.88 7.75
CA LEU A 9 6.50 7.05 6.90
C LEU A 9 7.03 5.83 7.66
N ALA A 10 7.39 5.99 8.94
CA ALA A 10 7.81 4.88 9.79
C ALA A 10 6.67 3.86 10.03
N ALA A 11 5.43 4.33 10.15
CA ALA A 11 4.26 3.47 10.30
C ALA A 11 3.97 2.68 9.00
N LEU A 12 4.05 3.32 7.84
CA LEU A 12 3.94 2.64 6.53
C LEU A 12 5.04 1.58 6.37
N ALA A 13 6.29 1.93 6.64
CA ALA A 13 7.40 0.97 6.56
C ALA A 13 7.24 -0.21 7.54
N ALA A 14 6.57 0.00 8.69
CA ALA A 14 6.24 -1.09 9.60
C ALA A 14 5.15 -2.02 9.05
N LEU A 15 4.13 -1.46 8.38
CA LEU A 15 3.12 -2.25 7.67
C LEU A 15 3.74 -3.12 6.58
N ASP A 16 4.55 -2.52 5.71
CA ASP A 16 5.22 -3.23 4.62
C ASP A 16 6.04 -4.40 5.14
N ARG A 17 6.82 -4.19 6.22
CA ARG A 17 7.59 -5.26 6.86
C ARG A 17 6.71 -6.40 7.40
N ILE A 18 5.58 -6.07 8.02
CA ILE A 18 4.66 -7.10 8.54
C ILE A 18 4.04 -7.88 7.37
N GLU A 19 3.59 -7.19 6.32
CA GLU A 19 3.01 -7.82 5.14
C GLU A 19 4.03 -8.75 4.44
N ASP A 20 5.26 -8.29 4.25
CA ASP A 20 6.36 -9.08 3.68
C ASP A 20 6.67 -10.32 4.52
N LEU A 21 6.70 -10.19 5.86
CA LEU A 21 6.93 -11.33 6.76
C LEU A 21 5.82 -12.37 6.64
N VAL A 22 4.55 -11.93 6.64
CA VAL A 22 3.40 -12.84 6.53
C VAL A 22 3.38 -13.52 5.16
N VAL A 23 3.62 -12.77 4.08
CA VAL A 23 3.69 -13.31 2.71
C VAL A 23 4.86 -14.28 2.55
N THR A 24 6.02 -13.98 3.13
CA THR A 24 7.18 -14.88 3.08
C THR A 24 6.92 -16.19 3.82
N ALA A 25 6.26 -16.13 4.99
CA ALA A 25 6.00 -17.31 5.81
C ALA A 25 4.83 -18.17 5.31
N HIS A 26 3.77 -17.55 4.79
CA HIS A 26 2.51 -18.24 4.46
C HIS A 26 2.16 -18.23 2.97
N GLY A 27 2.91 -17.49 2.16
CA GLY A 27 2.57 -17.20 0.78
C GLY A 27 1.37 -16.27 0.64
N TYR A 28 1.10 -15.84 -0.58
CA TYR A 28 -0.13 -15.10 -0.87
C TYR A 28 -1.38 -15.96 -0.65
N PRO A 29 -2.49 -15.39 -0.13
CA PRO A 29 -3.73 -16.11 0.14
C PRO A 29 -4.54 -16.37 -1.15
N ARG A 30 -3.90 -17.07 -2.10
CA ARG A 30 -4.42 -17.43 -3.42
C ARG A 30 -4.19 -18.91 -3.70
N VAL A 31 -4.98 -19.47 -4.59
CA VAL A 31 -4.87 -20.88 -5.02
C VAL A 31 -4.48 -20.98 -6.48
N PRO A 32 -3.57 -21.90 -6.86
CA PRO A 32 -3.26 -22.13 -8.25
C PRO A 32 -4.47 -22.75 -8.95
N LEU A 33 -4.78 -22.25 -10.14
CA LEU A 33 -5.81 -22.80 -11.01
C LEU A 33 -5.22 -23.87 -11.94
N PRO A 34 -6.00 -24.89 -12.33
CA PRO A 34 -5.58 -25.87 -13.32
C PRO A 34 -5.14 -25.19 -14.62
N LYS A 35 -3.91 -25.48 -15.07
CA LYS A 35 -3.34 -24.86 -16.26
C LYS A 35 -4.15 -25.22 -17.51
N ARG A 36 -4.51 -24.20 -18.32
CA ARG A 36 -5.01 -24.41 -19.70
C ARG A 36 -3.89 -24.35 -20.74
N ARG A 37 -2.82 -23.58 -20.49
CA ARG A 37 -1.49 -23.52 -21.16
C ARG A 37 -0.69 -22.38 -20.50
N GLY A 38 0.65 -22.44 -20.50
CA GLY A 38 1.51 -21.34 -20.04
C GLY A 38 1.77 -21.26 -18.53
N THR A 39 2.03 -20.04 -18.04
CA THR A 39 2.32 -19.73 -16.62
C THR A 39 1.14 -20.09 -15.71
N PRO A 40 1.39 -20.37 -14.41
CA PRO A 40 0.31 -20.69 -13.48
C PRO A 40 -0.63 -19.49 -13.29
N ASP A 41 -1.91 -19.69 -13.58
CA ASP A 41 -2.98 -18.76 -13.16
C ASP A 41 -3.28 -18.98 -11.68
N TYR A 42 -3.63 -17.92 -10.97
CA TYR A 42 -4.05 -17.98 -9.57
C TYR A 42 -5.42 -17.33 -9.37
N ALA A 43 -6.19 -17.83 -8.41
CA ALA A 43 -7.41 -17.18 -7.93
C ALA A 43 -7.22 -16.69 -6.49
N ALA A 44 -7.52 -15.43 -6.25
CA ALA A 44 -7.59 -14.83 -4.91
C ALA A 44 -9.03 -14.79 -4.36
N ASP A 45 -10.03 -15.10 -5.19
CA ASP A 45 -11.44 -15.07 -4.84
C ASP A 45 -12.23 -16.24 -5.47
N ALA A 46 -13.39 -16.55 -4.90
CA ALA A 46 -14.23 -17.67 -5.32
C ALA A 46 -14.94 -17.43 -6.67
N ALA A 47 -15.17 -16.17 -7.06
CA ALA A 47 -15.80 -15.82 -8.32
C ALA A 47 -14.86 -16.13 -9.48
N THR A 48 -13.56 -15.86 -9.34
CA THR A 48 -12.52 -16.22 -10.30
C THR A 48 -12.44 -17.74 -10.47
N ILE A 49 -12.50 -18.52 -9.39
CA ILE A 49 -12.53 -19.99 -9.45
C ILE A 49 -13.77 -20.47 -10.22
N THR A 50 -14.95 -19.96 -9.85
CA THR A 50 -16.23 -20.36 -10.46
C THR A 50 -16.28 -20.01 -11.94
N ARG A 51 -15.79 -18.82 -12.32
CA ARG A 51 -15.70 -18.38 -13.72
C ARG A 51 -14.79 -19.29 -14.55
N ARG A 52 -13.71 -19.79 -13.96
CA ARG A 52 -12.73 -20.63 -14.67
C ARG A 52 -13.13 -22.10 -14.75
N LEU A 53 -13.79 -22.62 -13.72
CA LEU A 53 -14.01 -24.07 -13.53
C LEU A 53 -15.49 -24.47 -13.42
N GLY A 54 -16.43 -23.52 -13.43
CA GLY A 54 -17.83 -23.76 -13.16
C GLY A 54 -18.12 -24.09 -11.69
N THR A 55 -19.22 -24.80 -11.42
CA THR A 55 -19.71 -25.12 -10.07
C THR A 55 -19.43 -26.56 -9.63
N GLY A 56 -18.51 -27.25 -10.33
CA GLY A 56 -18.17 -28.65 -10.09
C GLY A 56 -17.36 -28.91 -8.81
N LEU A 57 -17.07 -30.19 -8.55
CA LEU A 57 -16.32 -30.64 -7.36
C LEU A 57 -14.93 -29.99 -7.24
N THR A 58 -14.21 -29.84 -8.35
CA THR A 58 -12.89 -29.20 -8.38
C THR A 58 -12.97 -27.74 -7.92
N ALA A 59 -13.97 -26.99 -8.40
CA ALA A 59 -14.20 -25.61 -7.99
C ALA A 59 -14.50 -25.52 -6.49
N ARG A 60 -15.37 -26.40 -5.96
CA ARG A 60 -15.67 -26.47 -4.52
C ARG A 60 -14.43 -26.76 -3.68
N ARG A 61 -13.59 -27.70 -4.11
CA ARG A 61 -12.34 -28.06 -3.42
C ARG A 61 -11.36 -26.88 -3.39
N LEU A 62 -11.17 -26.20 -4.51
CA LEU A 62 -10.29 -25.03 -4.56
C LEU A 62 -10.83 -23.84 -3.76
N THR A 63 -12.15 -23.62 -3.75
CA THR A 63 -12.76 -22.60 -2.89
C THR A 63 -12.57 -22.91 -1.42
N ALA A 64 -12.70 -24.18 -1.00
CA ALA A 64 -12.43 -24.58 0.38
C ALA A 64 -10.94 -24.39 0.75
N GLU A 65 -10.02 -24.72 -0.16
CA GLU A 65 -8.59 -24.47 0.03
C GLU A 65 -8.26 -22.97 0.11
N LEU A 66 -8.85 -22.15 -0.76
CA LEU A 66 -8.69 -20.70 -0.73
C LEU A 66 -9.12 -20.14 0.62
N ARG A 67 -10.29 -20.54 1.12
CA ARG A 67 -10.79 -20.12 2.44
C ARG A 67 -9.85 -20.53 3.57
N ARG A 68 -9.28 -21.75 3.53
CA ARG A 68 -8.29 -22.19 4.52
C ARG A 68 -7.03 -21.32 4.49
N ARG A 69 -6.49 -21.03 3.30
CA ARG A 69 -5.30 -20.17 3.15
C ARG A 69 -5.57 -18.75 3.60
N GLN A 70 -6.72 -18.19 3.24
CA GLN A 70 -7.14 -16.86 3.69
C GLN A 70 -7.28 -16.81 5.21
N ALA A 71 -7.89 -17.82 5.84
CA ALA A 71 -8.01 -17.89 7.29
C ALA A 71 -6.62 -17.98 7.96
N ALA A 72 -5.72 -18.83 7.45
CA ALA A 72 -4.36 -18.95 7.97
C ALA A 72 -3.57 -17.64 7.82
N PHE A 73 -3.68 -16.98 6.65
CA PHE A 73 -3.06 -15.69 6.40
C PHE A 73 -3.59 -14.61 7.37
N LEU A 74 -4.90 -14.53 7.56
CA LEU A 74 -5.51 -13.58 8.50
C LEU A 74 -5.08 -13.82 9.95
N GLN A 75 -4.97 -15.09 10.36
CA GLN A 75 -4.46 -15.44 11.69
C GLN A 75 -2.98 -15.05 11.85
N ALA A 76 -2.15 -15.33 10.84
CA ALA A 76 -0.75 -14.95 10.85
C ALA A 76 -0.57 -13.43 10.87
N ALA A 77 -1.32 -12.71 10.05
CA ALA A 77 -1.34 -11.25 10.03
C ALA A 77 -1.76 -10.66 11.39
N ALA A 78 -2.79 -11.24 12.02
CA ALA A 78 -3.21 -10.83 13.35
C ALA A 78 -2.12 -11.09 14.40
N ALA A 79 -1.49 -12.27 14.37
CA ALA A 79 -0.40 -12.64 15.28
C ALA A 79 0.86 -11.76 15.07
N ALA A 80 1.12 -11.33 13.84
CA ALA A 80 2.20 -10.40 13.50
C ALA A 80 1.89 -8.93 13.85
N GLY A 81 0.70 -8.64 14.38
CA GLY A 81 0.32 -7.29 14.79
C GLY A 81 -0.12 -6.38 13.65
N LEU A 82 -0.58 -6.92 12.52
CA LEU A 82 -1.03 -6.11 11.38
C LEU A 82 -2.18 -5.17 11.77
N GLY A 83 -3.09 -5.61 12.64
CA GLY A 83 -4.18 -4.77 13.14
C GLY A 83 -3.68 -3.55 13.93
N THR A 84 -2.71 -3.76 14.82
CA THR A 84 -2.09 -2.68 15.61
C THR A 84 -1.28 -1.74 14.74
N ALA A 85 -0.54 -2.27 13.75
CA ALA A 85 0.22 -1.45 12.81
C ALA A 85 -0.70 -0.59 11.92
N ARG A 86 -1.85 -1.14 11.47
CA ARG A 86 -2.85 -0.37 10.72
C ARG A 86 -3.50 0.72 11.56
N ALA A 87 -3.79 0.44 12.84
CA ALA A 87 -4.29 1.46 13.75
C ALA A 87 -3.28 2.60 13.96
N GLN A 88 -1.99 2.26 14.05
CA GLN A 88 -0.91 3.24 14.18
C GLN A 88 -0.73 4.07 12.90
N GLU A 89 -0.72 3.43 11.73
CA GLU A 89 -0.68 4.12 10.44
C GLU A 89 -1.87 5.10 10.32
N ALA A 90 -3.10 4.64 10.53
CA ALA A 90 -4.29 5.48 10.45
C ALA A 90 -4.27 6.66 11.45
N ARG A 91 -3.65 6.46 12.62
CA ARG A 91 -3.43 7.54 13.59
C ARG A 91 -2.43 8.57 13.05
N THR A 92 -1.26 8.13 12.62
CA THR A 92 -0.21 9.02 12.08
C THR A 92 -0.66 9.73 10.80
N ALA A 93 -1.48 9.10 9.97
CA ALA A 93 -2.08 9.71 8.78
C ALA A 93 -3.00 10.88 9.16
N ARG A 94 -3.84 10.71 10.20
CA ARG A 94 -4.68 11.80 10.72
C ARG A 94 -3.84 12.94 11.29
N GLU A 95 -2.85 12.62 12.12
CA GLU A 95 -1.94 13.62 12.70
C GLU A 95 -1.17 14.39 11.61
N LEU A 96 -0.72 13.69 10.55
CA LEU A 96 -0.10 14.31 9.39
C LEU A 96 -1.08 15.21 8.64
N SER A 97 -2.30 14.76 8.37
CA SER A 97 -3.33 15.53 7.65
C SER A 97 -3.73 16.81 8.40
N GLU A 98 -3.91 16.73 9.72
CA GLU A 98 -4.16 17.88 10.59
C GLU A 98 -3.00 18.89 10.53
N ALA A 99 -1.76 18.41 10.63
CA ALA A 99 -0.58 19.27 10.51
C ALA A 99 -0.44 19.86 9.09
N ALA A 100 -0.70 19.05 8.06
CA ALA A 100 -0.54 19.38 6.64
C ALA A 100 -1.40 20.56 6.19
N SER A 101 -2.61 20.69 6.76
CA SER A 101 -3.58 21.74 6.35
C SER A 101 -2.98 23.15 6.38
N HIS A 102 -2.17 23.46 7.39
CA HIS A 102 -1.49 24.77 7.47
C HIS A 102 -0.34 24.91 6.48
N LEU A 103 0.48 23.86 6.30
CA LEU A 103 1.60 23.88 5.36
C LEU A 103 1.12 23.98 3.92
N LEU A 104 0.11 23.21 3.53
CA LEU A 104 -0.38 23.14 2.16
C LEU A 104 -0.95 24.50 1.71
N LEU A 105 -1.54 25.27 2.63
CA LEU A 105 -2.10 26.60 2.36
C LEU A 105 -1.08 27.76 2.45
N ALA A 106 0.05 27.57 3.12
CA ALA A 106 1.08 28.61 3.18
C ALA A 106 1.66 28.92 1.79
N PRO A 107 2.07 30.16 1.47
CA PRO A 107 2.84 30.42 0.26
C PRO A 107 4.17 29.66 0.28
N THR A 108 4.73 29.42 -0.89
CA THR A 108 5.96 28.61 -1.09
C THR A 108 7.06 29.58 -1.50
N GLU A 109 8.14 29.69 -0.74
CA GLU A 109 9.21 30.67 -1.02
C GLU A 109 10.46 30.01 -1.61
N ALA A 110 10.68 28.72 -1.32
CA ALA A 110 11.79 27.94 -1.86
C ALA A 110 11.32 26.67 -2.60
N HIS A 111 12.18 26.17 -3.50
CA HIS A 111 11.96 24.89 -4.18
C HIS A 111 11.85 23.71 -3.19
N ALA A 112 12.61 23.75 -2.09
CA ALA A 112 12.54 22.74 -1.03
C ALA A 112 11.15 22.70 -0.36
N ASP A 113 10.49 23.84 -0.20
CA ASP A 113 9.16 23.93 0.40
C ASP A 113 8.11 23.27 -0.50
N LEU A 114 8.27 23.39 -1.83
CA LEU A 114 7.38 22.75 -2.81
C LEU A 114 7.56 21.22 -2.79
N ALA A 115 8.79 20.73 -2.71
CA ALA A 115 9.07 19.30 -2.55
C ALA A 115 8.47 18.75 -1.25
N LEU A 116 8.61 19.48 -0.14
CA LEU A 116 8.03 19.12 1.15
C LEU A 116 6.49 19.09 1.10
N LYS A 117 5.85 20.12 0.53
CA LYS A 117 4.39 20.15 0.34
C LYS A 117 3.90 18.98 -0.50
N LEU A 118 4.59 18.64 -1.59
CA LEU A 118 4.26 17.48 -2.42
C LEU A 118 4.45 16.16 -1.67
N THR A 119 5.52 16.03 -0.89
CA THR A 119 5.73 14.85 -0.03
C THR A 119 4.57 14.67 0.94
N VAL A 120 4.20 15.75 1.64
CA VAL A 120 3.11 15.74 2.62
C VAL A 120 1.76 15.47 1.94
N LEU A 121 1.51 16.03 0.76
CA LEU A 121 0.28 15.78 -0.01
C LEU A 121 0.17 14.32 -0.44
N ILE A 122 1.25 13.73 -0.94
CA ILE A 122 1.30 12.31 -1.35
C ILE A 122 1.09 11.43 -0.11
N ALA A 123 1.84 11.68 0.96
CA ALA A 123 1.77 10.89 2.18
C ALA A 123 0.40 10.96 2.88
N ALA A 124 -0.22 12.14 2.95
CA ALA A 124 -1.52 12.32 3.61
C ALA A 124 -2.71 11.92 2.72
N GLY A 125 -2.57 12.04 1.41
CA GLY A 125 -3.68 11.91 0.47
C GLY A 125 -3.74 10.57 -0.26
N GLU A 126 -2.63 9.85 -0.39
CA GLU A 126 -2.61 8.52 -1.01
C GLU A 126 -3.18 7.47 -0.04
N ALA A 127 -4.47 7.60 0.25
CA ALA A 127 -5.19 6.73 1.15
C ALA A 127 -5.77 5.54 0.37
N THR A 128 -5.18 4.36 0.55
CA THR A 128 -5.72 3.04 0.18
C THR A 128 -5.92 2.75 -1.32
N ALA A 129 -5.96 1.45 -1.64
CA ALA A 129 -5.94 0.92 -3.01
C ALA A 129 -7.08 1.41 -3.94
N ASP A 130 -8.17 1.97 -3.38
CA ASP A 130 -9.30 2.48 -4.17
C ASP A 130 -9.05 3.89 -4.76
N ASP A 131 -8.21 4.73 -4.14
CA ASP A 131 -7.94 6.10 -4.62
C ASP A 131 -6.78 6.18 -5.63
N ALA A 132 -6.04 5.09 -5.81
CA ALA A 132 -4.91 5.01 -6.75
C ALA A 132 -5.31 5.31 -8.21
N LEU A 133 -6.58 5.11 -8.57
CA LEU A 133 -7.13 5.40 -9.89
C LEU A 133 -8.00 6.67 -9.95
N ALA A 134 -8.38 7.23 -8.79
CA ALA A 134 -9.27 8.39 -8.71
C ALA A 134 -8.51 9.72 -8.77
N PHE A 135 -7.22 9.72 -8.41
CA PHE A 135 -6.39 10.92 -8.35
C PHE A 135 -5.03 10.68 -9.04
N PRO A 136 -4.44 11.70 -9.70
CA PRO A 136 -3.21 11.58 -10.50
C PRO A 136 -1.91 11.35 -9.68
N TRP A 137 -1.90 10.43 -8.73
CA TRP A 137 -0.76 10.16 -7.83
C TRP A 137 0.56 9.89 -8.55
N LEU A 138 0.51 9.17 -9.67
CA LEU A 138 1.68 8.90 -10.51
C LEU A 138 2.38 10.19 -10.95
N TYR A 139 1.61 11.18 -11.39
CA TYR A 139 2.17 12.44 -11.88
C TYR A 139 2.72 13.30 -10.74
N LEU A 140 2.07 13.30 -9.57
CA LEU A 140 2.60 13.99 -8.40
C LEU A 140 3.91 13.38 -7.90
N ARG A 141 4.03 12.05 -7.92
CA ARG A 141 5.30 11.37 -7.60
C ARG A 141 6.41 11.70 -8.59
N ALA A 142 6.09 11.76 -9.88
CA ALA A 142 7.05 12.16 -10.91
C ALA A 142 7.55 13.59 -10.66
N LEU A 143 6.63 14.54 -10.44
CA LEU A 143 6.98 15.93 -10.11
C LEU A 143 7.80 16.03 -8.82
N HIS A 144 7.46 15.25 -7.79
CA HIS A 144 8.23 15.20 -6.56
C HIS A 144 9.66 14.69 -6.80
N ALA A 145 9.82 13.61 -7.57
CA ALA A 145 11.14 13.07 -7.91
C ALA A 145 12.00 14.07 -8.70
N ASP A 146 11.41 14.79 -9.66
CA ASP A 146 12.10 15.83 -10.43
C ASP A 146 12.59 16.98 -9.53
N LEU A 147 11.75 17.41 -8.58
CA LEU A 147 12.11 18.47 -7.62
C LEU A 147 13.24 18.03 -6.66
N CYS A 148 13.22 16.79 -6.18
CA CYS A 148 14.30 16.26 -5.35
C CYS A 148 15.61 16.06 -6.14
N GLY A 149 15.52 15.63 -7.41
CA GLY A 149 16.68 15.48 -8.29
C GLY A 149 17.32 16.82 -8.66
N ALA A 150 16.53 17.87 -8.81
CA ALA A 150 17.01 19.24 -9.04
C ALA A 150 17.78 19.81 -7.82
N GLN A 151 17.40 19.45 -6.59
CA GLN A 151 18.14 19.85 -5.39
C GLN A 151 19.53 19.19 -5.29
N GLN A 152 19.71 17.98 -5.82
CA GLN A 152 20.99 17.27 -5.79
C GLN A 152 21.99 17.76 -6.85
N THR A 153 21.53 18.54 -7.83
CA THR A 153 22.34 19.04 -8.96
C THR A 153 22.69 20.52 -8.87
N ALA A 154 22.17 21.24 -7.87
CA ALA A 154 22.56 22.63 -7.60
C ALA A 154 23.92 22.67 -6.87
N PRO A 155 25.01 23.17 -7.50
CA PRO A 155 26.27 23.36 -6.79
C PRO A 155 26.08 24.43 -5.71
N HIS A 156 26.53 24.13 -4.49
CA HIS A 156 26.71 25.12 -3.43
C HIS A 156 27.47 26.34 -4.00
N ARG A 157 26.79 27.47 -4.10
CA ARG A 157 27.37 28.78 -4.33
C ARG A 157 27.07 29.67 -3.15
#